data_AF-A0A7M7NTZ4-F1
#
_entry.id   AF-A0A7M7NTZ4-F1
#
_cell.length_a   1.000
_cell.length_b   1.000
_cell.length_c   1.000
_cell.angle_alpha   90.00
_cell.angle_beta   90.00
_cell.angle_gamma   90.00
#
_symmetry.space_group_name_H-M   'P 1'
#
loop_
_entity.id
_entity.type
_entity.pdbx_description
1 polymer ?
#
loop_
_entity_poly.entity_id
_entity_poly.type
_entity_poly.pdbx_seq_one_letter_code
_entity_poly.pdbx_strand_id
1 'polypeptide(L)'
;MDRGFPRPMSDWRGVPNDISSAFMWSRNFYFTKGDQYYLYNIDLQVSRKPQPLSHWNGFPSDSVDAAFQWANDRIYFFKGSEYYRFNDNTTAVDEGYPINTAIGWLRCDSNQLVIGPTSSPTTSPAAGGDAIVKTPSMVAVLFSTIAALFYSFQ
;
A
#
# COMPACT_ATOMS: atom_id res chain seq x y z
N MET A 1 3.32 -24.42 -5.58
CA MET A 1 3.79 -23.53 -6.66
C MET A 1 3.16 -24.02 -7.94
N ASP A 2 2.38 -23.18 -8.58
CA ASP A 2 1.71 -23.55 -9.83
C ASP A 2 2.73 -23.72 -10.95
N ARG A 3 2.44 -24.63 -11.88
CA ARG A 3 3.34 -24.94 -12.99
C ARG A 3 3.50 -23.70 -13.89
N GLY A 4 4.74 -23.31 -14.17
CA GLY A 4 5.05 -22.18 -15.04
C GLY A 4 5.30 -20.85 -14.31
N PHE A 5 5.41 -20.86 -12.98
CA PHE A 5 5.81 -19.69 -12.17
C PHE A 5 7.23 -19.83 -11.61
N PRO A 6 7.93 -18.71 -11.33
CA PRO A 6 7.50 -17.31 -11.53
C PRO A 6 7.46 -16.90 -13.01
N ARG A 7 6.57 -15.96 -13.34
CA ARG A 7 6.45 -15.35 -14.68
C ARG A 7 7.12 -13.97 -14.67
N PRO A 8 7.75 -13.53 -15.78
CA PRO A 8 8.39 -12.22 -15.84
C PRO A 8 7.35 -11.10 -15.87
N MET A 9 7.70 -9.94 -15.29
CA MET A 9 6.82 -8.75 -15.29
C MET A 9 6.55 -8.23 -16.72
N SER A 10 7.43 -8.56 -17.68
CA SER A 10 7.24 -8.24 -19.10
C SER A 10 5.96 -8.82 -19.72
N ASP A 11 5.37 -9.84 -19.09
CA ASP A 11 4.08 -10.39 -19.52
C ASP A 11 2.93 -9.38 -19.35
N TRP A 12 3.09 -8.41 -18.43
CA TRP A 12 2.16 -7.31 -18.21
C TRP A 12 2.43 -6.17 -19.18
N ARG A 13 1.97 -6.32 -20.43
CA ARG A 13 2.29 -5.39 -21.52
C ARG A 13 2.00 -3.92 -21.16
N GLY A 14 3.03 -3.10 -21.20
CA GLY A 14 2.96 -1.66 -20.92
C GLY A 14 3.06 -1.28 -19.44
N VAL A 15 3.18 -2.26 -18.54
CA VAL A 15 3.53 -2.03 -17.13
C VAL A 15 5.06 -2.08 -17.00
N PRO A 16 5.69 -1.14 -16.29
CA PRO A 16 7.14 -1.17 -16.10
C PRO A 16 7.55 -2.28 -15.12
N ASN A 17 8.81 -2.67 -15.16
CA ASN A 17 9.43 -3.45 -14.08
C ASN A 17 9.52 -2.61 -12.80
N ASP A 18 9.75 -3.27 -11.66
CA ASP A 18 10.02 -2.65 -10.37
C ASP A 18 8.87 -1.73 -9.91
N ILE A 19 7.65 -2.27 -9.94
CA ILE A 19 6.46 -1.63 -9.38
C ILE A 19 6.55 -1.54 -7.86
N SER A 20 5.94 -0.50 -7.28
CA SER A 20 5.86 -0.31 -5.83
C SER A 20 4.65 -1.04 -5.24
N SER A 21 3.49 -0.93 -5.89
CA SER A 21 2.27 -1.61 -5.49
C SER A 21 1.40 -1.99 -6.68
N ALA A 22 0.48 -2.93 -6.45
CA ALA A 22 -0.55 -3.32 -7.40
C ALA A 22 -1.87 -3.51 -6.68
N PHE A 23 -2.97 -3.04 -7.26
CA PHE A 23 -4.31 -3.26 -6.72
C PHE A 23 -5.35 -3.39 -7.83
N MET A 24 -6.47 -4.03 -7.53
CA MET A 24 -7.60 -4.13 -8.44
C MET A 24 -8.69 -3.14 -8.00
N TRP A 25 -9.24 -2.41 -8.96
CA TRP A 25 -10.40 -1.54 -8.77
C TRP A 25 -11.22 -1.50 -10.06
N SER A 26 -12.55 -1.59 -9.97
CA SER A 26 -13.46 -1.56 -11.11
C SER A 26 -13.03 -2.50 -12.26
N ARG A 27 -12.63 -3.74 -11.91
CA ARG A 27 -12.09 -4.80 -12.81
C ARG A 27 -10.83 -4.44 -13.61
N ASN A 28 -10.12 -3.37 -13.26
CA ASN A 28 -8.82 -3.05 -13.85
C ASN A 28 -7.74 -3.24 -12.79
N PHE A 29 -6.51 -3.51 -13.24
CA PHE A 29 -5.35 -3.50 -12.36
C PHE A 29 -4.68 -2.14 -12.43
N TYR A 30 -4.27 -1.64 -11.28
CA TYR A 30 -3.53 -0.40 -11.12
C TYR A 30 -2.18 -0.76 -10.54
N PHE A 31 -1.13 -0.44 -11.30
CA PHE A 31 0.26 -0.62 -10.87
C PHE A 31 0.86 0.74 -10.56
N THR A 32 1.56 0.88 -9.45
CA THR A 32 2.23 2.14 -9.09
C THR A 32 3.73 2.02 -9.27
N LYS A 33 4.37 3.12 -9.65
CA LYS A 33 5.83 3.25 -9.71
C LYS A 33 6.20 4.71 -9.50
N GLY A 34 6.86 5.01 -8.38
CA GLY A 34 7.14 6.39 -8.00
C GLY A 34 5.86 7.22 -7.92
N ASP A 35 5.87 8.38 -8.56
CA ASP A 35 4.77 9.34 -8.60
C ASP A 35 3.72 9.07 -9.69
N GLN A 36 3.73 7.86 -10.26
CA GLN A 36 2.83 7.47 -11.36
C GLN A 36 2.08 6.17 -11.10
N TYR A 37 0.93 6.02 -11.75
CA TYR A 37 0.21 4.76 -11.87
C TYR A 37 -0.10 4.39 -13.32
N TYR A 38 -0.22 3.08 -13.54
CA TYR A 38 -0.45 2.41 -14.82
C TYR A 38 -1.76 1.65 -14.71
N LEU A 39 -2.78 2.08 -15.46
CA LEU A 39 -4.06 1.37 -15.55
C LEU A 39 -3.92 0.28 -16.59
N TYR A 40 -3.87 -0.96 -16.13
CA TYR A 40 -3.87 -2.16 -16.94
C TYR A 40 -5.29 -2.67 -17.15
N ASN A 41 -5.73 -2.62 -18.40
CA ASN A 41 -7.03 -3.12 -18.79
C ASN A 41 -6.95 -4.64 -18.99
N ILE A 42 -7.72 -5.38 -18.21
CA ILE A 42 -7.68 -6.85 -18.24
C ILE A 42 -8.22 -7.42 -19.55
N ASP A 43 -9.22 -6.77 -20.15
CA ASP A 43 -9.89 -7.22 -21.37
C ASP A 43 -8.96 -7.04 -22.59
N LEU A 44 -8.21 -5.94 -22.65
CA LEU A 44 -7.28 -5.60 -23.73
C LEU A 44 -5.84 -6.10 -23.48
N GLN A 45 -5.56 -6.60 -22.28
CA GLN A 45 -4.25 -7.06 -21.82
C GLN A 45 -3.13 -6.04 -22.12
N VAL A 46 -3.38 -4.79 -21.73
CA VAL A 46 -2.41 -3.70 -21.93
C VAL A 46 -2.62 -2.55 -20.97
N SER A 47 -1.51 -1.94 -20.55
CA SER A 47 -1.53 -0.68 -19.83
C SER A 47 -1.83 0.51 -20.72
N ARG A 48 -2.59 1.46 -20.19
CA ARG A 48 -2.71 2.82 -20.73
C ARG A 48 -1.44 3.63 -20.43
N LYS A 49 -1.37 4.84 -21.01
CA LYS A 49 -0.33 5.83 -20.71
C LYS A 49 -0.31 6.14 -19.20
N PRO A 50 0.87 6.16 -18.55
CA PRO A 50 0.96 6.45 -17.13
C PRO A 50 0.31 7.78 -16.79
N GLN A 51 -0.32 7.81 -15.62
CA GLN A 51 -0.97 8.98 -15.07
C GLN A 51 -0.30 9.34 -13.75
N PRO A 52 -0.24 10.63 -13.39
CA PRO A 52 0.34 11.05 -12.12
C PRO A 52 -0.53 10.55 -10.96
N LEU A 53 0.14 10.11 -9.90
CA LEU A 53 -0.50 9.62 -8.68
C LEU A 53 -1.27 10.73 -7.95
N SER A 54 -0.93 12.00 -8.19
CA SER A 54 -1.68 13.16 -7.70
C SER A 54 -3.14 13.24 -8.18
N HIS A 55 -3.54 12.46 -9.20
CA HIS A 55 -4.95 12.31 -9.56
C HIS A 55 -5.79 11.67 -8.44
N TRP A 56 -5.16 10.95 -7.51
CA TRP A 56 -5.79 10.41 -6.33
C TRP A 56 -5.77 11.45 -5.21
N ASN A 57 -6.83 12.27 -5.15
CA ASN A 57 -6.89 13.42 -4.24
C ASN A 57 -6.76 13.01 -2.76
N GLY A 58 -5.91 13.74 -2.02
CA GLY A 58 -5.76 13.59 -0.57
C GLY A 58 -4.73 12.54 -0.11
N PHE A 59 -3.97 11.94 -1.04
CA PHE A 59 -2.84 11.04 -0.75
C PHE A 59 -1.50 11.66 -1.21
N PRO A 60 -0.35 11.38 -0.56
CA PRO A 60 0.97 11.86 -0.98
C PRO A 60 1.33 11.43 -2.42
N SER A 61 1.49 12.38 -3.33
CA SER A 61 1.60 12.09 -4.77
C SER A 61 2.93 11.45 -5.22
N ASP A 62 3.84 11.14 -4.31
CA ASP A 62 5.21 10.74 -4.61
C ASP A 62 5.43 9.22 -4.66
N SER A 63 4.71 8.42 -3.86
CA SER A 63 4.78 6.94 -3.89
C SER A 63 3.77 6.27 -2.97
N VAL A 64 3.50 4.98 -3.22
CA VAL A 64 2.66 4.09 -2.39
C VAL A 64 3.42 2.78 -2.15
N ASP A 65 3.39 2.26 -0.93
CA ASP A 65 4.00 0.97 -0.57
C ASP A 65 3.07 -0.21 -0.84
N ALA A 66 1.77 -0.04 -0.57
CA ALA A 66 0.75 -1.04 -0.84
C ALA A 66 -0.61 -0.37 -1.07
N ALA A 67 -1.47 -1.01 -1.86
CA ALA A 67 -2.85 -0.58 -1.99
C ALA A 67 -3.76 -1.78 -2.19
N PHE A 68 -5.03 -1.66 -1.78
CA PHE A 68 -6.09 -2.61 -2.12
C PHE A 68 -7.47 -1.99 -1.91
N GLN A 69 -8.47 -2.52 -2.62
CA GLN A 69 -9.87 -2.25 -2.32
C GLN A 69 -10.36 -3.22 -1.24
N TRP A 70 -11.00 -2.70 -0.20
CA TRP A 70 -11.60 -3.50 0.86
C TRP A 70 -13.07 -3.79 0.60
N ALA A 71 -13.66 -4.70 1.38
CA ALA A 71 -15.06 -5.12 1.27
C ALA A 71 -16.09 -3.99 1.50
N ASN A 72 -15.67 -2.80 1.94
CA ASN A 72 -16.53 -1.62 2.10
C ASN A 72 -16.42 -0.63 0.92
N ASP A 73 -15.92 -1.09 -0.22
CA ASP A 73 -15.70 -0.32 -1.45
C ASP A 73 -14.74 0.87 -1.30
N ARG A 74 -13.96 0.92 -0.20
CA ARG A 74 -12.90 1.90 -0.01
C ARG A 74 -11.58 1.35 -0.50
N ILE A 75 -10.76 2.22 -1.08
CA ILE A 75 -9.41 1.88 -1.48
C ILE A 75 -8.47 2.37 -0.39
N TYR A 76 -7.65 1.46 0.14
CA TYR A 76 -6.69 1.77 1.17
C TYR A 76 -5.32 1.87 0.56
N PHE A 77 -4.66 3.01 0.77
CA PHE A 77 -3.28 3.26 0.35
C PHE A 77 -2.39 3.29 1.59
N PHE A 78 -1.27 2.58 1.54
CA PHE A 78 -0.31 2.49 2.64
C PHE A 78 0.98 3.18 2.23
N LYS A 79 1.52 3.99 3.14
CA LYS A 79 2.79 4.68 2.96
C LYS A 79 3.49 4.83 4.31
N GLY A 80 4.68 4.25 4.44
CA GLY A 80 5.42 4.22 5.69
C GLY A 80 4.58 3.64 6.83
N SER A 81 4.44 4.38 7.92
CA SER A 81 3.65 3.99 9.09
C SER A 81 2.19 4.41 9.02
N GLU A 82 1.73 4.94 7.88
CA GLU A 82 0.41 5.53 7.73
C GLU A 82 -0.40 4.83 6.63
N TYR A 83 -1.71 4.94 6.74
CA TYR A 83 -2.62 4.55 5.68
C TYR A 83 -3.72 5.57 5.49
N TYR A 84 -4.21 5.63 4.26
CA TYR A 84 -5.22 6.55 3.77
C TYR A 84 -6.40 5.73 3.28
N ARG A 85 -7.62 6.22 3.51
CA ARG A 85 -8.85 5.59 3.03
C ARG A 85 -9.47 6.47 1.96
N PHE A 86 -9.34 6.06 0.71
CA PHE A 86 -9.91 6.75 -0.43
C PHE A 86 -11.34 6.30 -0.69
N ASN A 87 -12.20 7.28 -0.95
CA ASN A 87 -13.59 7.11 -1.23
C ASN A 87 -13.88 7.53 -2.66
N ASP A 88 -14.21 6.53 -3.48
CA ASP A 88 -14.47 6.72 -4.90
C ASP A 88 -15.69 7.61 -5.16
N ASN A 89 -16.71 7.57 -4.29
CA ASN A 89 -17.91 8.39 -4.45
C ASN A 89 -17.61 9.89 -4.30
N THR A 90 -16.64 10.24 -3.45
CA THR A 90 -16.21 11.64 -3.23
C THR A 90 -14.92 11.97 -3.96
N THR A 91 -14.35 11.00 -4.70
CA THR A 91 -13.07 11.08 -5.41
C THR A 91 -11.93 11.69 -4.57
N ALA A 92 -11.91 11.36 -3.28
CA ALA A 92 -10.96 11.91 -2.31
C ALA A 92 -10.71 10.96 -1.13
N VAL A 93 -9.61 11.17 -0.42
CA VAL A 93 -9.38 10.60 0.90
C VAL A 93 -10.44 11.09 1.88
N ASP A 94 -11.03 10.17 2.64
CA ASP A 94 -12.01 10.47 3.67
C ASP A 94 -11.41 11.37 4.76
N GLU A 95 -12.24 12.21 5.37
CA GLU A 95 -11.83 13.03 6.53
C GLU A 95 -11.35 12.15 7.70
N GLY A 96 -10.35 12.65 8.44
CA GLY A 96 -9.74 11.95 9.58
C GLY A 96 -8.61 10.98 9.21
N TYR A 97 -8.18 10.98 7.95
CA TYR A 97 -7.00 10.26 7.46
C TYR A 97 -5.84 11.22 7.14
N PRO A 98 -4.57 10.77 7.19
CA PRO A 98 -4.13 9.39 7.44
C PRO A 98 -4.28 8.94 8.90
N ILE A 99 -4.25 7.62 9.10
CA ILE A 99 -4.17 6.99 10.42
C ILE A 99 -2.89 6.16 10.48
N ASN A 100 -2.28 6.06 11.67
CA ASN A 100 -1.15 5.16 11.88
C ASN A 100 -1.57 3.69 11.67
N THR A 101 -0.90 2.99 10.78
CA THR A 101 -1.19 1.60 10.41
C THR A 101 -1.08 0.65 11.60
N ALA A 102 -0.13 0.86 12.49
CA ALA A 102 0.02 0.00 13.67
C ALA A 102 -1.20 0.12 14.60
N ILE A 103 -1.73 1.32 14.79
CA ILE A 103 -2.93 1.56 15.60
C ILE A 103 -4.19 1.06 14.89
N GLY A 104 -4.41 1.51 13.66
CA GLY A 104 -5.67 1.28 12.94
C GLY A 104 -5.84 -0.14 12.41
N TRP A 105 -4.80 -0.70 11.81
CA TRP A 105 -4.84 -2.04 11.20
C TRP A 105 -4.32 -3.12 12.14
N LEU A 106 -3.20 -2.89 12.81
CA LEU A 106 -2.54 -3.90 13.64
C LEU A 106 -3.01 -3.89 15.10
N ARG A 107 -3.89 -2.94 15.47
CA ARG A 107 -4.48 -2.80 16.81
C ARG A 107 -3.44 -2.68 17.93
N CYS A 108 -2.29 -2.10 17.63
CA CYS A 108 -1.29 -1.76 18.65
C CYS A 108 -1.85 -0.69 19.60
N ASP A 109 -1.52 -0.83 20.88
CA ASP A 109 -1.82 0.20 21.88
C ASP A 109 -0.96 1.43 21.61
N SER A 110 -1.61 2.59 21.48
CA SER A 110 -0.93 3.87 21.28
C SER A 110 0.07 4.20 22.39
N ASN A 111 -0.16 3.69 23.61
CA ASN A 111 0.72 3.93 24.75
C ASN A 111 1.99 3.07 24.71
N GLN A 112 2.04 2.06 23.84
CA GLN A 112 3.18 1.17 23.64
C GLN A 112 3.94 1.46 22.34
N LEU A 113 3.41 2.36 21.51
CA LEU A 113 4.08 2.80 20.30
C LEU A 113 5.04 3.94 20.64
N VAL A 114 6.34 3.66 20.61
CA VAL A 114 7.35 4.72 20.47
C VAL A 114 7.27 5.22 19.03
N ILE A 115 6.32 6.09 18.75
CA ILE A 115 6.28 6.82 17.48
C ILE A 115 7.49 7.75 17.54
N GLY A 116 8.55 7.40 16.81
CA GLY A 116 9.73 8.26 16.66
C GLY A 116 9.30 9.69 16.31
N PRO A 117 10.05 10.72 16.74
CA PRO A 117 9.54 12.07 16.84
C PRO A 117 9.02 12.58 15.48
N THR A 118 7.73 12.88 15.43
CA THR A 118 7.20 13.95 14.58
C THR A 118 7.89 15.24 15.00
N SER A 119 8.91 15.63 14.24
CA SER A 119 9.60 16.92 14.24
C SER A 119 9.28 17.84 15.43
N SER A 120 10.08 17.75 16.49
CA SER A 120 10.29 18.84 17.44
C SER A 120 11.73 18.71 17.94
N PRO A 121 12.62 19.70 17.71
CA PRO A 121 13.97 19.62 18.23
C PRO A 121 13.91 19.96 19.72
N THR A 122 14.11 18.99 20.58
CA THR A 122 14.49 19.28 21.97
C THR A 122 15.63 18.36 22.35
N THR A 123 16.71 19.05 22.69
CA THR A 123 18.06 18.65 22.99
C THR A 123 18.17 17.74 24.23
N SER A 124 19.12 16.79 24.16
CA SER A 124 19.95 16.23 25.26
C SER A 124 19.53 14.88 25.88
N PRO A 125 20.45 14.11 26.50
CA PRO A 125 21.44 13.27 25.80
C PRO A 125 21.46 11.81 26.30
N ALA A 126 21.97 10.93 25.43
CA ALA A 126 22.70 9.69 25.73
C ALA A 126 22.16 8.70 26.79
N ALA A 127 21.54 7.61 26.32
CA ALA A 127 21.82 6.27 26.83
C ALA A 127 21.59 5.25 25.71
N GLY A 128 22.66 4.54 25.35
CA GLY A 128 22.69 3.60 24.23
C GLY A 128 21.84 2.36 24.44
N GLY A 129 21.39 1.82 23.31
CA GLY A 129 20.67 0.57 23.20
C GLY A 129 20.09 0.46 21.80
N ASP A 130 20.89 -0.02 20.84
CA ASP A 130 20.45 -0.28 19.47
C ASP A 130 19.40 -1.39 19.46
N ALA A 131 18.14 -1.03 19.69
CA ALA A 131 17.02 -1.83 19.26
C ALA A 131 16.90 -1.62 17.74
N ILE A 132 17.51 -2.53 16.97
CA ILE A 132 17.18 -2.70 15.57
C ILE A 132 15.70 -3.09 15.53
N VAL A 133 14.81 -2.10 15.43
CA VAL A 133 13.43 -2.29 15.01
C VAL A 133 13.55 -2.81 13.58
N LYS A 134 13.61 -4.13 13.43
CA LYS A 134 13.28 -4.77 12.17
C LYS A 134 11.84 -4.41 11.95
N THR A 135 11.58 -3.32 11.25
CA THR A 135 10.28 -3.02 10.67
C THR A 135 9.89 -4.28 9.91
N PRO A 136 8.91 -5.06 10.39
CA PRO A 136 8.45 -6.17 9.58
C PRO A 136 7.89 -5.50 8.34
N SER A 137 8.50 -5.79 7.19
CA SER A 137 7.98 -5.33 5.91
C SER A 137 6.49 -5.66 5.88
N MET A 138 5.63 -4.66 5.62
CA MET A 138 4.18 -4.91 5.50
C MET A 138 3.87 -5.96 4.43
N VAL A 139 4.79 -6.14 3.47
CA VAL A 139 4.79 -7.23 2.50
C VAL A 139 4.72 -8.60 3.19
N ALA A 140 5.47 -8.83 4.26
CA ALA A 140 5.50 -10.11 4.98
C ALA A 140 4.19 -10.40 5.75
N VAL A 141 3.48 -9.36 6.18
CA VAL A 141 2.20 -9.51 6.92
C VAL A 141 1.04 -9.81 5.96
N LEU A 142 1.05 -9.22 4.76
CA LEU A 142 0.02 -9.46 3.73
C LEU A 142 0.12 -10.85 3.08
N PHE A 143 1.30 -11.47 3.03
CA PHE A 143 1.42 -12.84 2.50
C PHE A 143 0.77 -13.92 3.40
N SER A 144 0.48 -13.62 4.68
CA SER A 144 -0.17 -14.58 5.57
C SER A 144 -1.70 -14.63 5.43
N THR A 145 -2.37 -13.58 4.93
CA THR A 145 -3.84 -13.55 4.82
C THR A 145 -4.34 -14.01 3.45
N ILE A 146 -3.52 -13.92 2.41
CA ILE A 146 -3.87 -14.45 1.08
C ILE A 146 -3.89 -16.00 1.07
N ALA A 147 -3.10 -16.66 1.93
CA ALA A 147 -3.16 -18.11 2.09
C ALA A 147 -4.43 -18.61 2.82
N ALA A 148 -5.06 -17.77 3.65
CA ALA A 148 -6.24 -18.14 4.42
C ALA A 148 -7.55 -18.09 3.61
N LEU A 149 -7.58 -17.38 2.48
CA LEU A 149 -8.75 -17.32 1.60
C LEU A 149 -8.87 -18.52 0.63
N PHE A 150 -7.87 -19.41 0.60
CA PHE A 150 -7.92 -20.65 -0.20
C PHE A 150 -8.34 -21.90 0.59
N TYR A 151 -8.60 -21.79 1.90
CA TYR A 151 -9.05 -22.92 2.73
C TYR A 151 -10.54 -22.87 3.15
N SER A 152 -11.30 -21.85 2.73
CA SER A 152 -12.71 -21.70 3.07
C SER A 152 -13.69 -22.04 1.93
N PHE A 153 -13.20 -22.60 0.82
CA PHE A 153 -14.03 -23.22 -0.22
C PHE A 153 -13.57 -24.66 -0.49
N GLN A 154 -13.95 -25.57 0.40
CA GLN A 154 -14.17 -26.98 0.09
C GLN A 154 -15.54 -27.36 0.68
#